data_AF-A0A445GQR6-F1
#
_entry.id   AF-A0A445GQR6-F1
#
_cell.length_a   1.000
_cell.length_b   1.000
_cell.length_c   1.000
_cell.angle_alpha   90.00
_cell.angle_beta   90.00
_cell.angle_gamma   90.00
#
_symmetry.space_group_name_H-M   'P 1'
#
loop_
_entity.id
_entity.type
_entity.pdbx_description
1 polymer ?
#
loop_
_entity_poly.entity_id
_entity_poly.type
_entity_poly.pdbx_seq_one_letter_code
_entity_poly.pdbx_strand_id
1 'polypeptide(L)'
;MQRLAMERLAHIERAERKIENLEREKDNLEDELQRVRDSEKDVLDRVSTPEKKVEQREKDIDSLLKMEHTGEIAHRFLINFWKQNVKHVLRQIAGLTLSLSLSLQLQSAQAKIDSLHQELTKFRLNETILDSELKTASRGKRLRVDDDIGVESKLKQELTKHNYGDQLLELKNPNKKAIIALYEKCVLQKS
;
A
#
# COMPACT_ATOMS: atom_id res chain seq x y z
N MET A 1 -37.44 -105.42 64.25
CA MET A 1 -38.35 -104.25 64.25
C MET A 1 -37.80 -103.05 65.03
N GLN A 2 -37.41 -103.19 66.30
CA GLN A 2 -36.96 -102.06 67.15
C GLN A 2 -35.69 -101.32 66.65
N ARG A 3 -34.66 -102.05 66.20
CA ARG A 3 -33.42 -101.44 65.67
C ARG A 3 -33.66 -100.52 64.46
N LEU A 4 -34.50 -100.97 63.54
CA LEU A 4 -34.87 -100.19 62.36
C LEU A 4 -35.63 -98.91 62.74
N ALA A 5 -36.48 -98.96 63.76
CA ALA A 5 -37.17 -97.79 64.28
C ALA A 5 -36.19 -96.78 64.92
N MET A 6 -35.19 -97.26 65.68
CA MET A 6 -34.14 -96.41 66.26
C MET A 6 -33.26 -95.76 65.19
N GLU A 7 -32.86 -96.50 64.15
CA GLU A 7 -32.06 -95.94 63.05
C GLU A 7 -32.84 -94.85 62.30
N ARG A 8 -34.14 -95.07 62.02
CA ARG A 8 -35.03 -94.06 61.42
C ARG A 8 -35.15 -92.82 62.29
N LEU A 9 -35.32 -92.97 63.60
CA LEU A 9 -35.40 -91.84 64.53
C LEU A 9 -34.10 -91.02 64.51
N ALA A 10 -32.94 -91.67 64.58
CA ALA A 10 -31.65 -90.96 64.51
C ALA A 10 -31.42 -90.26 63.16
N HIS A 11 -31.98 -90.77 62.06
CA HIS A 11 -31.95 -90.06 60.78
C HIS A 11 -32.86 -88.83 60.79
N ILE A 12 -34.06 -88.95 61.37
CA ILE A 12 -35.00 -87.83 61.55
C ILE A 12 -34.36 -86.73 62.39
N GLU A 13 -33.83 -87.04 63.57
CA GLU A 13 -33.19 -86.06 64.47
C GLU A 13 -31.97 -85.34 63.84
N ARG A 14 -31.23 -86.01 62.95
CA ARG A 14 -30.13 -85.36 62.20
C ARG A 14 -30.66 -84.44 61.11
N ALA A 15 -31.73 -84.85 60.42
CA ALA A 15 -32.38 -84.02 59.42
C ALA A 15 -33.01 -82.78 60.07
N GLU A 16 -33.69 -82.93 61.21
CA GLU A 16 -34.27 -81.83 61.99
C GLU A 16 -33.21 -80.82 62.44
N ARG A 17 -32.09 -81.28 63.01
CA ARG A 17 -30.97 -80.38 63.34
C ARG A 17 -30.40 -79.65 62.13
N LYS A 18 -30.37 -80.31 60.97
CA LYS A 18 -29.91 -79.67 59.73
C LYS A 18 -30.91 -78.62 59.24
N ILE A 19 -32.21 -78.90 59.33
CA ILE A 19 -33.28 -77.94 59.00
C ILE A 19 -33.16 -76.72 59.91
N GLU A 20 -33.05 -76.92 61.22
CA GLU A 20 -32.95 -75.82 62.19
C GLU A 20 -31.69 -74.96 61.95
N ASN A 21 -30.55 -75.59 61.63
CA ASN A 21 -29.34 -74.84 61.26
C ASN A 21 -29.56 -74.01 59.98
N LEU A 22 -30.18 -74.59 58.95
CA LEU A 22 -30.48 -73.88 57.70
C LEU A 22 -31.50 -72.76 57.90
N GLU A 23 -32.47 -72.93 58.80
CA GLU A 23 -33.42 -71.87 59.17
C GLU A 23 -32.70 -70.69 59.82
N ARG A 24 -31.79 -70.94 60.78
CA ARG A 24 -30.97 -69.87 61.37
C ARG A 24 -30.08 -69.18 60.35
N GLU A 25 -29.46 -69.94 59.43
CA GLU A 25 -28.66 -69.36 58.35
C GLU A 25 -29.51 -68.50 57.40
N LYS A 26 -30.72 -68.97 57.05
CA LYS A 26 -31.67 -68.21 56.25
C LYS A 26 -32.05 -66.90 56.93
N ASP A 27 -32.40 -66.93 58.22
CA ASP A 27 -32.78 -65.74 58.98
C ASP A 27 -31.61 -64.74 59.06
N ASN A 28 -30.39 -65.21 59.29
CA ASN A 28 -29.19 -64.37 59.29
C ASN A 28 -28.96 -63.69 57.92
N LEU A 29 -29.14 -64.44 56.82
CA LEU A 29 -29.01 -63.90 55.47
C LEU A 29 -30.12 -62.90 55.13
N GLU A 30 -31.36 -63.14 55.61
CA GLU A 30 -32.47 -62.19 55.45
C GLU A 30 -32.18 -60.86 56.18
N ASP A 31 -31.62 -60.93 57.39
CA ASP A 31 -31.19 -59.76 58.15
C ASP A 31 -30.03 -59.00 57.48
N GLU A 32 -29.03 -59.71 56.97
CA GLU A 32 -27.93 -59.10 56.20
C GLU A 32 -28.45 -58.39 54.94
N LEU A 33 -29.32 -59.06 54.19
CA LEU A 33 -29.95 -58.47 53.01
C LEU A 33 -30.75 -57.21 53.35
N GLN A 34 -31.45 -57.20 54.48
CA GLN A 34 -32.21 -56.03 54.91
C GLN A 34 -31.28 -54.86 55.27
N ARG A 35 -30.20 -55.12 56.02
CA ARG A 35 -29.19 -54.11 56.34
C ARG A 35 -28.56 -53.50 55.09
N VAL A 36 -28.22 -54.32 54.09
CA VAL A 36 -27.66 -53.85 52.83
C VAL A 36 -28.66 -52.97 52.09
N ARG A 37 -29.93 -53.38 51.95
CA ARG A 37 -30.98 -52.58 51.30
C ARG A 37 -31.17 -51.22 51.98
N ASP A 38 -31.19 -51.18 53.30
CA ASP A 38 -31.35 -49.93 54.05
C ASP A 38 -30.14 -49.00 53.84
N SER A 39 -28.92 -49.56 53.81
CA SER A 39 -27.70 -48.79 53.53
C SER A 39 -27.63 -48.29 52.09
N GLU A 40 -28.07 -49.09 51.11
CA GLU A 40 -28.14 -48.69 49.70
C GLU A 40 -29.10 -47.50 49.53
N LYS A 41 -30.26 -47.56 50.19
CA LYS A 41 -31.24 -46.47 50.18
C LYS A 41 -30.67 -45.18 50.78
N ASP A 42 -30.00 -45.25 51.95
CA ASP A 42 -29.34 -44.09 52.56
C ASP A 42 -28.30 -43.47 51.61
N VAL A 43 -27.48 -44.31 50.97
CA VAL A 43 -26.47 -43.85 50.01
C VAL A 43 -27.12 -43.16 48.82
N LEU A 44 -28.19 -43.72 48.25
CA LEU A 44 -28.92 -43.11 47.13
C LEU A 44 -29.51 -41.74 47.52
N ASP A 45 -30.14 -41.64 48.69
CA ASP A 45 -30.71 -40.39 49.18
C ASP A 45 -29.62 -39.32 49.41
N ARG A 46 -28.47 -39.73 49.96
CA ARG A 46 -27.31 -38.85 50.18
C ARG A 46 -26.66 -38.39 48.89
N VAL A 47 -26.65 -39.22 47.84
CA VAL A 47 -26.03 -38.92 46.54
C VAL A 47 -26.95 -38.05 45.66
N SER A 48 -28.27 -38.15 45.80
CA SER A 48 -29.22 -37.38 44.99
C SER A 48 -29.04 -35.85 45.10
N THR A 49 -28.70 -35.35 46.30
CA THR A 49 -28.48 -33.90 46.52
C THR A 49 -27.23 -33.37 45.83
N PRO A 50 -26.02 -33.94 46.02
CA PRO A 50 -24.82 -33.51 45.31
C PRO A 50 -24.92 -33.70 43.79
N GLU A 51 -25.57 -34.77 43.29
CA GLU A 51 -25.80 -34.94 41.84
C GLU A 51 -26.55 -33.75 41.24
N LYS A 52 -27.66 -33.34 41.86
CA LYS A 52 -28.42 -32.15 41.42
C LYS A 52 -27.59 -30.87 41.46
N LYS A 53 -26.71 -30.71 42.47
CA LYS A 53 -25.81 -29.55 42.56
C LYS A 53 -24.74 -29.58 41.48
N VAL A 54 -24.21 -30.75 41.13
CA VAL A 54 -23.26 -30.91 40.02
C VAL A 54 -23.94 -30.57 38.70
N GLU A 55 -25.13 -31.12 38.45
CA GLU A 55 -25.90 -30.83 37.24
C GLU A 55 -26.20 -29.33 37.10
N GLN A 56 -26.56 -28.65 38.21
CA GLN A 56 -26.77 -27.21 38.19
C GLN A 56 -25.46 -26.45 37.90
N ARG A 57 -24.35 -26.83 38.52
CA ARG A 57 -23.04 -26.21 38.28
C ARG A 57 -22.58 -26.37 36.83
N GLU A 58 -22.81 -27.53 36.22
CA GLU A 58 -22.50 -27.76 34.81
C GLU A 58 -23.30 -26.81 33.91
N LYS A 59 -24.61 -26.64 34.17
CA LYS A 59 -25.45 -25.66 33.45
C LYS A 59 -24.96 -24.22 33.64
N ASP A 60 -24.54 -23.87 34.85
CA ASP A 60 -24.02 -22.53 35.16
C ASP A 60 -22.69 -22.26 34.45
N ILE A 61 -21.78 -23.24 34.44
CA ILE A 61 -20.49 -23.16 33.71
C ILE A 61 -20.74 -22.99 32.21
N ASP A 62 -21.66 -23.77 31.63
CA ASP A 62 -22.01 -23.65 30.21
C ASP A 62 -22.58 -22.26 29.86
N SER A 63 -23.37 -21.67 30.76
CA SER A 63 -23.88 -20.31 30.59
C SER A 63 -22.75 -19.27 30.63
N LEU A 64 -21.86 -19.38 31.61
CA LEU A 64 -20.70 -18.48 31.76
C LEU A 64 -19.77 -18.55 30.54
N LEU A 65 -19.45 -19.76 30.05
CA LEU A 65 -18.63 -19.96 28.86
C LEU A 65 -19.25 -19.31 27.62
N LYS A 66 -20.57 -19.46 27.42
CA LYS A 66 -21.28 -18.78 26.31
C LYS A 66 -21.16 -17.26 26.43
N MET A 67 -21.38 -16.70 27.62
CA MET A 67 -21.23 -15.26 27.85
C MET A 67 -19.79 -14.79 27.59
N GLU A 68 -18.79 -15.51 28.10
CA GLU A 68 -17.37 -15.19 27.88
C GLU A 68 -17.02 -15.21 26.40
N HIS A 69 -17.37 -16.27 25.66
CA HIS A 69 -17.14 -16.35 24.22
C HIS A 69 -17.82 -15.19 23.46
N THR A 70 -19.04 -14.80 23.84
CA THR A 70 -19.68 -13.63 23.21
C THR A 70 -18.93 -12.33 23.51
N GLY A 71 -18.42 -12.17 24.73
CA GLY A 71 -17.57 -11.04 25.12
C GLY A 71 -16.26 -11.00 24.34
N GLU A 72 -15.57 -12.13 24.20
CA GLU A 72 -14.34 -12.26 23.42
C GLU A 72 -14.57 -11.94 21.94
N ILE A 73 -15.67 -12.45 21.36
CA ILE A 73 -16.06 -12.16 19.97
C ILE A 73 -16.33 -10.66 19.81
N ALA A 74 -17.10 -10.04 20.71
CA ALA A 74 -17.40 -8.62 20.67
C ALA A 74 -16.14 -7.76 20.82
N HIS A 75 -15.27 -8.09 21.77
CA HIS A 75 -14.00 -7.40 21.98
C HIS A 75 -13.09 -7.51 20.76
N ARG A 76 -12.96 -8.71 20.18
CA ARG A 76 -12.16 -8.94 18.96
C ARG A 76 -12.73 -8.20 17.76
N PHE A 77 -14.05 -8.16 17.61
CA PHE A 77 -14.73 -7.39 16.58
C PHE A 77 -14.42 -5.90 16.71
N LEU A 78 -14.60 -5.32 17.90
CA LEU A 78 -14.32 -3.91 18.16
C LEU A 78 -12.86 -3.56 17.87
N ILE A 79 -11.90 -4.36 18.36
CA ILE A 79 -10.47 -4.14 18.07
C ILE A 79 -10.21 -4.13 16.57
N ASN A 80 -10.74 -5.08 15.83
CA ASN A 80 -10.51 -5.17 14.38
C ASN A 80 -11.17 -4.00 13.64
N PHE A 81 -12.39 -3.63 14.02
CA PHE A 81 -13.10 -2.47 13.49
C PHE A 81 -12.30 -1.17 13.70
N TRP A 82 -11.85 -0.91 14.93
CA TRP A 82 -11.03 0.27 15.25
C TRP A 82 -9.69 0.26 14.50
N LYS A 83 -9.00 -0.89 14.43
CA LYS A 83 -7.76 -1.03 13.65
C LYS A 83 -7.99 -0.70 12.16
N GLN A 84 -9.07 -1.18 11.57
CA GLN A 84 -9.40 -0.90 10.16
C GLN A 84 -9.71 0.58 9.94
N ASN A 85 -10.52 1.19 10.82
CA ASN A 85 -10.85 2.61 10.73
C ASN A 85 -9.62 3.50 10.85
N VAL A 86 -8.73 3.22 11.81
CA VAL A 86 -7.47 3.97 11.96
C VAL A 86 -6.60 3.86 10.70
N LYS A 87 -6.46 2.66 10.12
CA LYS A 87 -5.74 2.48 8.85
C LYS A 87 -6.37 3.29 7.71
N HIS A 88 -7.69 3.30 7.62
CA HIS A 88 -8.41 4.06 6.59
C HIS A 88 -8.16 5.56 6.71
N VAL A 89 -8.31 6.11 7.92
CA VAL A 89 -8.08 7.54 8.20
C VAL A 89 -6.64 7.93 7.90
N LEU A 90 -5.65 7.14 8.32
CA LEU A 90 -4.23 7.40 8.03
C LEU A 90 -3.95 7.43 6.52
N ARG A 91 -4.51 6.48 5.75
CA ARG A 91 -4.39 6.47 4.29
C ARG A 91 -5.02 7.70 3.65
N GLN A 92 -6.18 8.13 4.14
CA GLN A 92 -6.86 9.32 3.64
C GLN A 92 -6.05 10.59 3.90
N ILE A 93 -5.54 10.75 5.12
CA ILE A 93 -4.68 11.88 5.49
C ILE A 93 -3.42 11.90 4.61
N ALA A 94 -2.74 10.77 4.46
CA ALA A 94 -1.55 10.68 3.60
C ALA A 94 -1.85 11.08 2.15
N GLY A 95 -3.00 10.66 1.61
CA GLY A 95 -3.45 11.06 0.27
C GLY A 95 -3.72 12.56 0.16
N LEU A 96 -4.37 13.15 1.17
CA LEU A 96 -4.63 14.59 1.23
C LEU A 96 -3.34 15.41 1.32
N THR A 97 -2.39 14.99 2.17
CA THR A 97 -1.09 15.67 2.31
C THR A 97 -0.30 15.64 1.00
N LEU A 98 -0.27 14.50 0.31
CA LEU A 98 0.38 14.38 -0.99
C LEU A 98 -0.29 15.28 -2.04
N SER A 99 -1.62 15.27 -2.10
CA SER A 99 -2.37 16.13 -3.02
C SER A 99 -2.10 17.62 -2.75
N LEU A 100 -2.11 18.04 -1.49
CA LEU A 100 -1.82 19.43 -1.11
C LEU A 100 -0.40 19.85 -1.53
N SER A 101 0.59 18.98 -1.30
CA SER A 101 1.97 19.23 -1.72
C SER A 101 2.09 19.41 -3.24
N LEU A 102 1.44 18.53 -4.01
CA LEU A 102 1.44 18.61 -5.47
C LEU A 102 0.75 19.89 -5.98
N SER A 103 -0.37 20.27 -5.35
CA SER A 103 -1.07 21.52 -5.68
C SER A 103 -0.20 22.76 -5.41
N LEU A 104 0.53 22.79 -4.29
CA LEU A 104 1.48 23.86 -3.99
C LEU A 104 2.62 23.94 -5.02
N GLN A 105 3.17 22.79 -5.43
CA GLN A 105 4.19 22.74 -6.48
C GLN A 105 3.65 23.25 -7.82
N LEU A 106 2.43 22.84 -8.19
CA LEU A 106 1.77 23.31 -9.41
C LEU A 106 1.56 24.82 -9.40
N GLN A 107 1.10 25.37 -8.27
CA GLN A 107 0.90 26.81 -8.11
C GLN A 107 2.23 27.58 -8.21
N SER A 108 3.30 27.08 -7.59
CA SER A 108 4.63 27.68 -7.72
C SER A 108 5.15 27.61 -9.16
N ALA A 109 4.89 26.53 -9.89
CA ALA A 109 5.30 26.39 -11.28
C ALA A 109 4.51 27.37 -12.17
N GLN A 110 3.20 27.51 -11.95
CA GLN A 110 2.35 28.46 -12.65
C GLN A 110 2.83 29.90 -12.45
N ALA A 111 3.15 30.30 -11.21
CA ALA A 111 3.67 31.64 -10.94
C ALA A 111 4.98 31.94 -11.70
N LYS A 112 5.86 30.94 -11.86
CA LYS A 112 7.08 31.09 -12.67
C LYS A 112 6.76 31.27 -14.15
N ILE A 113 5.80 30.51 -14.68
CA ILE A 113 5.33 30.65 -16.07
C ILE A 113 4.78 32.07 -16.30
N ASP A 114 3.96 32.58 -15.39
CA ASP A 114 3.37 33.91 -15.49
C ASP A 114 4.45 35.01 -15.45
N SER A 115 5.47 34.85 -14.59
CA SER A 115 6.63 35.75 -14.55
C SER A 115 7.40 35.74 -15.87
N LEU A 116 7.68 34.56 -16.44
CA LEU A 116 8.38 34.44 -17.73
C LEU A 116 7.54 35.02 -18.87
N HIS A 117 6.23 34.83 -18.86
CA HIS A 117 5.33 35.45 -19.83
C HIS A 117 5.36 36.98 -19.73
N GLN A 118 5.41 37.53 -18.51
CA GLN A 118 5.56 38.97 -18.30
C GLN A 118 6.89 39.49 -18.86
N GLU A 119 8.01 38.79 -18.60
CA GLU A 119 9.32 39.14 -19.16
C GLU A 119 9.32 39.07 -20.69
N LEU A 120 8.80 38.00 -21.27
CA LEU A 120 8.72 37.82 -22.72
C LEU A 120 7.88 38.93 -23.36
N THR A 121 6.78 39.32 -22.72
CA THR A 121 5.95 40.44 -23.17
C THR A 121 6.72 41.77 -23.12
N LYS A 122 7.51 42.01 -22.05
CA LYS A 122 8.39 43.17 -21.95
C LYS A 122 9.46 43.19 -23.05
N PHE A 123 10.09 42.04 -23.34
CA PHE A 123 11.05 41.92 -24.44
C PHE A 123 10.40 42.22 -25.80
N ARG A 124 9.21 41.66 -26.06
CA ARG A 124 8.45 41.95 -27.29
C ARG A 124 8.12 43.43 -27.42
N LEU A 125 7.66 44.08 -26.35
CA LEU A 125 7.39 45.52 -26.38
C LEU A 125 8.67 46.33 -26.65
N ASN A 126 9.78 46.01 -25.99
CA ASN A 126 11.07 46.64 -26.26
C ASN A 126 11.53 46.43 -27.72
N GLU A 127 11.36 45.24 -28.28
CA GLU A 127 11.65 44.94 -29.68
C GLU A 127 10.79 45.78 -30.63
N THR A 128 9.49 45.94 -30.35
CA THR A 128 8.62 46.81 -31.17
C THR A 128 9.03 48.28 -31.09
N ILE A 129 9.49 48.75 -29.92
CA ILE A 129 10.01 50.11 -29.77
C ILE A 129 11.26 50.27 -30.63
N LEU A 130 12.24 49.36 -30.50
CA LEU A 130 13.47 49.37 -31.30
C LEU A 130 13.18 49.27 -32.80
N ASP A 131 12.24 48.44 -33.24
CA ASP A 131 11.84 48.35 -34.65
C ASP A 131 11.19 49.65 -35.15
N SER A 132 10.39 50.32 -34.31
CA SER A 132 9.80 51.62 -34.62
C SER A 132 10.85 52.74 -34.71
N GLU A 133 11.85 52.72 -33.81
CA GLU A 133 13.00 53.62 -33.84
C GLU A 133 13.88 53.37 -35.07
N LEU A 134 14.13 52.11 -35.42
CA LEU A 134 14.89 51.74 -36.61
C LEU A 134 14.16 52.16 -37.89
N LYS A 135 12.84 52.00 -37.95
CA LYS A 135 12.03 52.49 -39.08
C LYS A 135 12.00 54.01 -39.18
N THR A 136 11.94 54.73 -38.05
CA THR A 136 11.98 56.20 -38.06
C THR A 136 13.38 56.73 -38.40
N ALA A 137 14.44 56.11 -37.89
CA ALA A 137 15.83 56.40 -38.26
C ALA A 137 16.12 56.06 -39.74
N SER A 138 15.59 54.94 -40.24
CA SER A 138 15.71 54.51 -41.64
C SER A 138 14.94 55.41 -42.60
N ARG A 139 13.78 55.95 -42.20
CA ARG A 139 13.03 56.93 -43.01
C ARG A 139 13.78 58.24 -43.26
N GLY A 140 14.87 58.52 -42.53
CA GLY A 140 15.79 59.64 -42.78
C GLY A 140 16.74 59.46 -43.98
N LYS A 141 16.82 58.27 -44.58
CA LYS A 141 17.63 58.03 -45.78
C LYS A 141 16.85 57.21 -46.83
N ARG A 142 15.96 57.88 -47.55
CA ARG A 142 15.75 57.55 -48.97
C ARG A 142 16.93 58.11 -49.79
N LEU A 143 18.11 57.58 -49.52
CA LEU A 143 19.20 57.62 -50.49
C LEU A 143 19.09 56.31 -51.26
N ARG A 144 18.50 56.40 -52.46
CA ARG A 144 18.73 55.39 -53.49
C ARG A 144 20.23 55.38 -53.75
N VAL A 145 20.95 54.44 -53.17
CA VAL A 145 22.31 54.13 -53.57
C VAL A 145 22.24 52.75 -54.20
N ASP A 146 22.44 52.73 -55.51
CA ASP A 146 22.76 51.52 -56.26
C ASP A 146 23.95 50.83 -55.57
N ASP A 147 23.69 49.69 -54.92
CA ASP A 147 24.71 48.83 -54.31
C ASP A 147 25.70 48.23 -55.33
N ASP A 148 25.52 48.49 -56.64
CA ASP A 148 26.32 47.86 -57.69
C ASP A 148 27.59 48.63 -58.11
N ILE A 149 27.75 49.90 -57.72
CA ILE A 149 28.90 50.75 -58.11
C ILE A 149 30.11 50.58 -57.15
N GLY A 150 29.89 50.05 -55.94
CA GLY A 150 30.93 49.98 -54.89
C GLY A 150 31.78 48.70 -54.86
N VAL A 151 31.42 47.66 -55.59
CA VAL A 151 32.11 46.35 -55.50
C VAL A 151 33.39 46.34 -56.34
N GLU A 152 33.36 46.94 -57.53
CA GLU A 152 34.53 46.96 -58.43
C GLU A 152 35.69 47.78 -57.85
N SER A 153 35.39 48.93 -57.26
CA SER A 153 36.39 49.81 -56.65
C SER A 153 37.04 49.19 -55.42
N LYS A 154 36.27 48.48 -54.59
CA LYS A 154 36.81 47.73 -53.43
C LYS A 154 37.75 46.60 -53.86
N LEU A 155 37.38 45.81 -54.87
CA LEU A 155 38.22 44.72 -55.35
C LEU A 155 39.55 45.21 -55.93
N LYS A 156 39.54 46.32 -56.69
CA LYS A 156 40.77 46.94 -57.19
C LYS A 156 41.70 47.39 -56.05
N GLN A 157 41.16 48.05 -55.02
CA GLN A 157 41.95 48.47 -53.86
C GLN A 157 42.57 47.28 -53.12
N GLU A 158 41.81 46.20 -52.96
CA GLU A 158 42.30 45.03 -52.24
C GLU A 158 43.40 44.30 -53.03
N LEU A 159 43.27 44.17 -54.35
CA LEU A 159 44.34 43.64 -55.22
C LEU A 159 45.63 44.46 -55.11
N THR A 160 45.53 45.79 -55.05
CA THR A 160 46.70 46.66 -54.87
C THR A 160 47.36 46.46 -53.50
N LYS A 161 46.58 46.30 -52.42
CA LYS A 161 47.12 46.05 -51.08
C LYS A 161 47.86 44.71 -50.97
N HIS A 162 47.41 43.69 -51.69
CA HIS A 162 48.06 42.39 -51.74
C HIS A 162 49.23 42.32 -52.74
N ASN A 163 49.74 43.48 -53.19
CA ASN A 163 50.84 43.60 -54.15
C ASN A 163 50.57 42.98 -55.54
N TYR A 164 49.31 42.81 -55.93
CA TYR A 164 48.92 42.36 -57.28
C TYR A 164 48.54 43.52 -58.21
N GLY A 165 48.93 44.75 -57.86
CA GLY A 165 48.67 45.97 -58.65
C GLY A 165 49.25 45.91 -60.06
N ASP A 166 50.42 45.31 -60.23
CA ASP A 166 51.09 45.18 -61.55
C ASP A 166 50.29 44.26 -62.49
N GLN A 167 49.73 43.16 -61.97
CA GLN A 167 48.87 42.24 -62.72
C GLN A 167 47.54 42.89 -63.11
N LEU A 168 47.04 43.83 -62.29
CA LEU A 168 45.87 44.63 -62.60
C LEU A 168 46.14 45.65 -63.72
N LEU A 169 47.37 46.19 -63.80
CA LEU A 169 47.81 47.13 -64.85
C LEU A 169 48.09 46.44 -66.19
N GLU A 170 48.52 45.17 -66.17
CA GLU A 170 48.66 44.36 -67.39
C GLU A 170 47.32 44.15 -68.13
N LEU A 171 46.22 44.10 -67.38
CA LEU A 171 44.88 44.15 -67.93
C LEU A 171 44.55 45.59 -68.38
N LYS A 172 45.08 46.02 -69.52
CA LYS A 172 44.94 47.38 -70.09
C LYS A 172 43.52 47.98 -70.08
N ASN A 173 42.45 47.18 -69.93
CA ASN A 173 41.08 47.59 -69.62
C ASN A 173 40.32 46.44 -68.91
N PRO A 174 40.31 46.36 -67.56
CA PRO A 174 39.74 45.21 -66.88
C PRO A 174 38.23 45.38 -66.70
N ASN A 175 37.43 44.41 -67.19
CA ASN A 175 35.98 44.37 -66.92
C ASN A 175 35.70 43.79 -65.52
N LYS A 176 34.50 44.01 -64.95
CA LYS A 176 34.09 43.54 -63.61
C LYS A 176 34.38 42.04 -63.39
N LYS A 177 34.18 41.20 -64.42
CA LYS A 177 34.46 39.76 -64.34
C LYS A 177 35.96 39.44 -64.26
N ALA A 178 36.80 40.16 -64.99
CA ALA A 178 38.25 39.98 -64.98
C ALA A 178 38.85 40.38 -63.63
N ILE A 179 38.31 41.43 -62.99
CA ILE A 179 38.75 41.89 -61.67
C ILE A 179 38.36 40.86 -60.59
N ILE A 180 37.14 40.33 -60.65
CA ILE A 180 36.69 39.27 -59.74
C ILE A 180 37.55 38.00 -59.94
N ALA A 181 37.80 37.59 -61.18
CA ALA A 181 38.60 36.39 -61.47
C ALA A 181 40.05 36.53 -60.99
N LEU A 182 40.68 37.71 -61.17
CA LEU A 182 42.00 37.99 -60.59
C LEU A 182 41.98 37.94 -59.06
N TYR A 183 40.94 38.52 -58.44
CA TYR A 183 40.80 38.49 -56.98
C TYR A 183 40.60 37.07 -56.44
N GLU A 184 39.78 36.26 -57.09
CA GLU A 184 39.56 34.86 -56.72
C GLU A 184 40.84 34.02 -56.84
N LYS A 185 41.60 34.24 -57.92
CA LYS A 185 42.86 33.53 -58.17
C LYS A 185 43.98 33.95 -57.23
N CYS A 186 44.21 35.26 -57.08
CA CYS A 186 45.39 35.80 -56.39
C CYS A 186 45.17 36.01 -54.89
N VAL A 187 43.96 36.36 -54.45
CA VAL A 187 43.66 36.68 -53.05
C VAL A 187 42.90 35.55 -52.35
N LEU A 188 41.89 34.95 -53.00
CA LEU A 188 41.13 33.83 -52.41
C LEU A 188 41.75 32.45 -52.70
N GLN A 189 42.75 32.35 -53.58
CA GLN A 189 43.42 31.11 -53.99
C GLN A 189 42.44 30.00 -54.41
N LYS A 190 41.29 30.37 -54.97
CA LYS A 190 40.33 29.40 -55.50
C LYS A 190 40.84 28.92 -56.86
N SER A 191 41.00 27.60 -57.01
CA SER A 191 41.29 26.96 -58.30
C SER A 191 40.03 26.85 -59.15
#